data_AF-A0A3Q4MUJ0-F1
#
_entry.id   AF-A0A3Q4MUJ0-F1
#
_cell.length_a   1.000
_cell.length_b   1.000
_cell.length_c   1.000
_cell.angle_alpha   90.00
_cell.angle_beta   90.00
_cell.angle_gamma   90.00
#
_symmetry.space_group_name_H-M   'P 1'
#
loop_
_entity.id
_entity.type
_entity.pdbx_description
1 polymer ?
#
loop_
_entity_poly.entity_id
_entity_poly.type
_entity_poly.pdbx_seq_one_letter_code
_entity_poly.pdbx_strand_id
1 'polypeptide(L)'
;NGTQEAFYSDPSVLYISLHRYDDGNFFPGSGHPSEVGAGPGEGFNVNVGWTGGLNPPMVMKHLKFSPDVVLVSSGFDAVEGHPSSLGGYKVTAKCFGFLTRQLMSLAGGKVVMALEGGHDLKAICDASEACVSALLGMEVEPLSQSVLDQKPCENAVLSLQKVIQIHGEYWQSLKDSASTVDMSYLQAQRRRLRRDSDSEAVSAIASLSMGSLASDR
;
A
#
# COMPACT_ATOMS: atom_id res chain seq x y z
N ASN A 1 -8.81 9.13 -11.33
CA ASN A 1 -8.52 10.25 -12.26
C ASN A 1 -8.66 11.61 -11.58
N GLY A 2 -9.82 11.99 -11.03
CA GLY A 2 -10.04 13.34 -10.48
C GLY A 2 -9.04 13.75 -9.38
N THR A 3 -8.83 12.91 -8.37
CA THR A 3 -7.86 13.19 -7.28
C THR A 3 -6.43 13.30 -7.79
N GLN A 4 -6.05 12.45 -8.75
CA GLN A 4 -4.73 12.52 -9.39
C GLN A 4 -4.54 13.87 -10.09
N GLU A 5 -5.52 14.32 -10.87
CA GLU A 5 -5.46 15.61 -11.57
C GLU A 5 -5.34 16.79 -10.58
N ALA A 6 -6.11 16.75 -9.49
CA ALA A 6 -6.13 17.82 -8.49
C ALA A 6 -4.77 18.09 -7.83
N PHE A 7 -3.93 17.07 -7.68
CA PHE A 7 -2.64 17.18 -6.98
C PHE A 7 -1.42 16.86 -7.87
N TYR A 8 -1.60 16.76 -9.19
CA TYR A 8 -0.58 16.21 -10.09
C TYR A 8 0.76 16.97 -10.07
N SER A 9 0.75 18.25 -9.72
CA SER A 9 1.94 19.10 -9.61
C SER A 9 2.26 19.54 -8.18
N ASP A 10 1.58 18.99 -7.18
CA ASP A 10 1.69 19.37 -5.77
C ASP A 10 2.49 18.34 -4.94
N PRO A 11 3.72 18.64 -4.52
CA PRO A 11 4.53 17.72 -3.71
C PRO A 11 4.06 17.63 -2.25
N SER A 12 3.14 18.47 -1.79
CA SER A 12 2.62 18.40 -0.43
C SER A 12 1.61 17.27 -0.23
N VAL A 13 1.09 16.70 -1.32
CA VAL A 13 0.11 15.60 -1.31
C VAL A 13 0.65 14.42 -2.10
N LEU A 14 0.95 13.31 -1.41
CA LEU A 14 1.20 12.04 -2.08
C LEU A 14 -0.12 11.34 -2.38
N TYR A 15 -0.44 11.23 -3.68
CA TYR A 15 -1.54 10.40 -4.13
C TYR A 15 -1.06 8.97 -4.39
N ILE A 16 -1.76 7.98 -3.83
CA ILE A 16 -1.51 6.55 -4.09
C ILE A 16 -2.83 5.92 -4.50
N SER A 17 -2.84 5.28 -5.66
CA SER A 17 -4.00 4.54 -6.17
C SER A 17 -3.68 3.07 -6.35
N LEU A 18 -4.54 2.19 -5.84
CA LEU A 18 -4.54 0.76 -6.14
C LEU A 18 -5.79 0.49 -6.95
N HIS A 19 -5.61 0.10 -8.21
CA HIS A 19 -6.75 -0.03 -9.12
C HIS A 19 -6.51 -1.10 -10.17
N ARG A 20 -7.61 -1.64 -10.70
CA ARG A 20 -7.56 -2.47 -11.89
C ARG A 20 -7.26 -1.59 -13.09
N TYR A 21 -6.17 -1.88 -13.78
CA TYR A 21 -5.72 -1.09 -14.94
C TYR A 21 -5.86 -1.89 -16.24
N ASP A 22 -5.43 -3.16 -16.25
CA ASP A 22 -5.46 -4.05 -17.43
C ASP A 22 -4.98 -3.33 -18.71
N ASP A 23 -3.83 -2.66 -18.61
CA ASP A 23 -3.22 -1.89 -19.70
C ASP A 23 -4.13 -0.81 -20.30
N GLY A 24 -4.96 -0.18 -19.45
CA GLY A 24 -5.90 0.88 -19.84
C GLY A 24 -7.24 0.36 -20.36
N ASN A 25 -7.48 -0.95 -20.35
CA ASN A 25 -8.72 -1.57 -20.83
C ASN A 25 -9.81 -1.69 -19.75
N PHE A 26 -9.56 -1.18 -18.54
CA PHE A 26 -10.57 -1.10 -17.49
C PHE A 26 -10.93 0.36 -17.19
N PHE A 27 -12.20 0.62 -16.90
CA PHE A 27 -12.67 1.97 -16.62
C PHE A 27 -11.91 2.59 -15.42
N PRO A 28 -11.52 3.88 -15.48
CA PRO A 28 -11.73 4.86 -16.56
C PRO A 28 -10.62 4.90 -17.63
N GLY A 29 -9.66 3.98 -17.61
CA GLY A 29 -8.55 3.88 -18.57
C GLY A 29 -7.32 4.73 -18.24
N SER A 30 -7.43 5.70 -17.34
CA SER A 30 -6.30 6.47 -16.79
C SER A 30 -5.62 5.75 -15.63
N GLY A 31 -4.43 6.18 -15.23
CA GLY A 31 -3.74 5.66 -14.04
C GLY A 31 -2.57 4.76 -14.40
N HIS A 32 -1.92 4.98 -15.55
CA HIS A 32 -0.75 4.21 -15.93
C HIS A 32 0.38 4.37 -14.88
N PRO A 33 1.17 3.33 -14.56
CA PRO A 33 2.26 3.42 -13.59
C PRO A 33 3.34 4.47 -13.90
N SER A 34 3.42 4.99 -15.13
CA SER A 34 4.35 6.07 -15.51
C SER A 34 3.78 7.48 -15.32
N GLU A 35 2.53 7.61 -14.91
CA GLU A 35 1.92 8.90 -14.59
C GLU A 35 2.38 9.31 -13.18
N VAL A 36 3.59 9.87 -13.07
CA VAL A 36 4.28 10.08 -11.78
C VAL A 36 4.09 11.46 -11.15
N GLY A 37 3.34 12.36 -11.79
CA GLY A 37 3.23 13.77 -11.44
C GLY A 37 3.94 14.65 -12.45
N ALA A 38 3.96 15.97 -12.21
CA ALA A 38 4.63 16.94 -13.07
C ALA A 38 5.26 18.09 -12.27
N GLY A 39 6.38 18.62 -12.76
CA GLY A 39 7.07 19.74 -12.13
C GLY A 39 7.45 19.40 -10.68
N PRO A 40 7.13 20.26 -9.69
CA PRO A 40 7.44 19.97 -8.29
C PRO A 40 6.79 18.69 -7.75
N GLY A 41 5.66 18.24 -8.32
CA GLY A 41 4.95 17.04 -7.90
C GLY A 41 5.46 15.73 -8.49
N GLU A 42 6.53 15.74 -9.30
CA GLU A 42 7.13 14.50 -9.83
C GLU A 42 7.54 13.55 -8.70
N GLY A 43 7.06 12.31 -8.78
CA GLY A 43 7.26 11.27 -7.76
C GLY A 43 6.14 11.20 -6.72
N PHE A 44 5.24 12.19 -6.63
CA PHE A 44 4.15 12.28 -5.64
C PHE A 44 2.79 11.78 -6.15
N ASN A 45 2.75 11.17 -7.35
CA ASN A 45 1.59 10.43 -7.84
C ASN A 45 1.97 8.97 -8.12
N VAL A 46 1.54 8.05 -7.25
CA VAL A 46 1.89 6.61 -7.34
C VAL A 46 0.68 5.79 -7.79
N ASN A 47 0.75 5.29 -9.01
CA ASN A 47 -0.27 4.40 -9.57
C ASN A 47 0.16 2.93 -9.50
N VAL A 48 -0.49 2.17 -8.62
CA VAL A 48 -0.41 0.71 -8.57
C VAL A 48 -1.54 0.13 -9.42
N GLY A 49 -1.33 0.18 -10.74
CA GLY A 49 -2.23 -0.38 -11.73
C GLY A 49 -2.01 -1.88 -11.90
N TRP A 50 -2.98 -2.69 -11.47
CA TRP A 50 -2.96 -4.14 -11.64
C TRP A 50 -3.33 -4.51 -13.08
N THR A 51 -2.47 -5.28 -13.74
CA THR A 51 -2.70 -5.80 -15.09
C THR A 51 -2.70 -7.33 -15.08
N GLY A 52 -3.57 -7.94 -15.90
CA GLY A 52 -3.43 -9.34 -16.29
C GLY A 52 -4.24 -10.33 -15.45
N GLY A 53 -5.21 -9.87 -14.67
CA GLY A 53 -6.13 -10.79 -13.98
C GLY A 53 -6.81 -10.23 -12.74
N LEU A 54 -7.63 -11.08 -12.12
CA LEU A 54 -8.54 -10.72 -11.04
C LEU A 54 -8.05 -11.13 -9.62
N ASN A 55 -6.77 -11.48 -9.50
CA ASN A 55 -6.15 -11.90 -8.24
C ASN A 55 -5.05 -10.90 -7.83
N PRO A 56 -5.39 -9.64 -7.49
CA PRO A 56 -4.39 -8.66 -7.08
C PRO A 56 -3.75 -9.09 -5.75
N PRO A 57 -2.48 -8.73 -5.50
CA PRO A 57 -1.87 -8.96 -4.22
C PRO A 57 -2.41 -7.93 -3.22
N MET A 58 -2.83 -8.40 -2.07
CA MET A 58 -3.48 -7.58 -1.06
C MET A 58 -2.50 -6.90 -0.10
N VAL A 59 -1.42 -6.31 -0.62
CA VAL A 59 -0.39 -5.67 0.22
C VAL A 59 0.13 -4.39 -0.43
N MET A 60 -0.14 -3.25 0.21
CA MET A 60 0.61 -2.02 -0.04
C MET A 60 2.04 -2.18 0.48
N LYS A 61 3.03 -1.96 -0.37
CA LYS A 61 4.42 -1.84 0.08
C LYS A 61 4.61 -0.49 0.77
N HIS A 62 5.46 -0.48 1.78
CA HIS A 62 5.64 0.70 2.63
C HIS A 62 6.39 1.81 1.87
N LEU A 63 5.70 2.91 1.60
CA LEU A 63 6.28 4.15 1.11
C LEU A 63 6.63 5.06 2.30
N LYS A 64 7.85 5.60 2.34
CA LYS A 64 8.30 6.51 3.40
C LYS A 64 7.95 7.97 3.05
N PHE A 65 6.67 8.34 3.18
CA PHE A 65 6.18 9.71 2.95
C PHE A 65 5.88 10.49 4.25
N SER A 66 5.86 9.83 5.41
CA SER A 66 5.63 10.45 6.73
C SER A 66 4.50 11.50 6.76
N PRO A 67 3.26 11.15 6.36
CA PRO A 67 2.17 12.10 6.23
C PRO A 67 1.70 12.65 7.58
N ASP A 68 1.22 13.89 7.60
CA ASP A 68 0.58 14.52 8.77
C ASP A 68 -0.89 14.10 8.96
N VAL A 69 -1.56 13.71 7.86
CA VAL A 69 -2.96 13.23 7.80
C VAL A 69 -3.06 12.19 6.68
N VAL A 70 -3.91 11.18 6.84
CA VAL A 70 -4.26 10.20 5.80
C VAL A 70 -5.73 10.35 5.43
N LEU A 71 -5.99 10.59 4.15
CA LEU A 71 -7.33 10.57 3.56
C LEU A 71 -7.48 9.35 2.66
N VAL A 72 -8.56 8.60 2.82
CA VAL A 72 -8.81 7.37 2.05
C VAL A 72 -10.10 7.52 1.25
N SER A 73 -9.98 7.60 -0.07
CA SER A 73 -11.07 7.35 -1.03
C SER A 73 -11.39 5.85 -1.00
N SER A 74 -12.33 5.47 -0.12
CA SER A 74 -12.60 4.09 0.28
C SER A 74 -13.69 3.45 -0.56
N GLY A 75 -13.34 3.03 -1.78
CA GLY A 75 -14.19 2.19 -2.62
C GLY A 75 -14.15 0.72 -2.20
N PHE A 76 -15.29 0.03 -2.28
CA PHE A 76 -15.44 -1.38 -1.91
C PHE A 76 -15.80 -2.31 -3.10
N ASP A 77 -15.65 -1.83 -4.33
CA ASP A 77 -15.87 -2.59 -5.57
C ASP A 77 -14.82 -3.69 -5.85
N ALA A 78 -13.68 -3.67 -5.13
CA ALA A 78 -12.72 -4.77 -5.11
C ALA A 78 -13.17 -5.98 -4.27
N VAL A 79 -14.16 -5.79 -3.38
CA VAL A 79 -14.66 -6.86 -2.50
C VAL A 79 -15.37 -7.93 -3.33
N GLU A 80 -15.24 -9.20 -2.92
CA GLU A 80 -15.99 -10.31 -3.51
C GLU A 80 -17.51 -10.01 -3.55
N GLY A 81 -18.13 -10.34 -4.68
CA GLY A 81 -19.56 -10.05 -4.94
C GLY A 81 -19.76 -9.12 -6.14
N HIS A 82 -18.74 -8.36 -6.52
CA HIS A 82 -18.81 -7.49 -7.70
C HIS A 82 -18.50 -8.27 -8.99
N PRO A 83 -19.32 -8.14 -10.05
CA PRO A 83 -19.06 -8.79 -11.33
C PRO A 83 -17.79 -8.22 -11.99
N SER A 84 -17.21 -9.00 -12.91
CA SER A 84 -15.97 -8.63 -13.60
C SER A 84 -16.04 -7.36 -14.45
N SER A 85 -17.25 -6.90 -14.80
CA SER A 85 -17.46 -5.62 -15.47
C SER A 85 -17.35 -4.40 -14.55
N LEU A 86 -17.53 -4.58 -13.23
CA LEU A 86 -17.50 -3.49 -12.24
C LEU A 86 -16.25 -3.52 -11.35
N GLY A 87 -15.67 -4.69 -11.13
CA GLY A 87 -14.41 -4.86 -10.41
C GLY A 87 -13.82 -6.22 -10.73
N GLY A 88 -14.47 -7.28 -10.23
CA GLY A 88 -14.12 -8.67 -10.49
C GLY A 88 -13.10 -9.26 -9.54
N TYR A 89 -12.53 -8.45 -8.64
CA TYR A 89 -11.66 -8.93 -7.59
C TYR A 89 -12.44 -9.67 -6.51
N LYS A 90 -11.69 -10.45 -5.72
CA LYS A 90 -12.23 -11.26 -4.62
C LYS A 90 -11.57 -10.91 -3.30
N VAL A 91 -11.43 -9.61 -3.05
CA VAL A 91 -10.94 -9.11 -1.77
C VAL A 91 -11.99 -9.42 -0.69
N THR A 92 -11.57 -9.84 0.49
CA THR A 92 -12.50 -10.01 1.61
C THR A 92 -12.70 -8.68 2.33
N ALA A 93 -13.90 -8.44 2.86
CA ALA A 93 -14.19 -7.30 3.73
C ALA A 93 -13.22 -7.20 4.92
N LYS A 94 -12.85 -8.34 5.52
CA LYS A 94 -11.84 -8.41 6.60
C LYS A 94 -10.49 -7.81 6.18
N CYS A 95 -10.11 -7.94 4.91
CA CYS A 95 -8.86 -7.37 4.43
C CYS A 95 -8.90 -5.83 4.39
N PHE A 96 -10.05 -5.22 4.14
CA PHE A 96 -10.20 -3.76 4.25
C PHE A 96 -10.02 -3.27 5.70
N GLY A 97 -10.54 -4.01 6.69
CA GLY A 97 -10.24 -3.74 8.10
C GLY A 97 -8.74 -3.87 8.42
N PHE A 98 -8.07 -4.90 7.89
CA PHE A 98 -6.63 -5.10 8.03
C PHE A 98 -5.80 -3.96 7.40
N LEU A 99 -6.16 -3.51 6.19
CA LEU A 99 -5.52 -2.37 5.52
C LEU A 99 -5.75 -1.07 6.28
N THR A 100 -6.95 -0.86 6.82
CA THR A 100 -7.29 0.30 7.67
C THR A 100 -6.36 0.37 8.88
N ARG A 101 -6.14 -0.76 9.58
CA ARG A 101 -5.19 -0.81 10.72
C ARG A 101 -3.76 -0.47 10.30
N GLN A 102 -3.33 -0.88 9.10
CA GLN A 102 -2.01 -0.50 8.61
C GLN A 102 -1.92 1.01 8.37
N LEU A 103 -2.95 1.63 7.81
CA LEU A 103 -3.00 3.09 7.59
C LEU A 103 -3.02 3.86 8.91
N MET A 104 -3.68 3.34 9.95
CA MET A 104 -3.68 3.95 11.29
C MET A 104 -2.31 3.98 11.96
N SER A 105 -1.33 3.21 11.48
CA SER A 105 0.07 3.31 11.95
C SER A 105 0.79 4.57 11.42
N LEU A 106 0.21 5.27 10.45
CA LEU A 106 0.71 6.52 9.87
C LEU A 106 0.04 7.72 10.52
N ALA A 107 0.63 8.92 10.36
CA ALA A 107 0.04 10.19 10.79
C ALA A 107 -0.45 10.23 12.26
N GLY A 108 0.14 9.40 13.14
CA GLY A 108 -0.32 9.23 14.52
C GLY A 108 -1.79 8.80 14.63
N GLY A 109 -2.32 8.06 13.65
CA GLY A 109 -3.71 7.60 13.61
C GLY A 109 -4.71 8.60 13.05
N LYS A 110 -4.28 9.75 12.51
CA LYS A 110 -5.16 10.75 11.88
C LYS A 110 -5.61 10.27 10.49
N VAL A 111 -6.56 9.34 10.47
CA VAL A 111 -7.11 8.72 9.27
C VAL A 111 -8.57 9.11 9.11
N VAL A 112 -8.95 9.59 7.92
CA VAL A 112 -10.34 9.80 7.52
C VAL A 112 -10.63 8.97 6.29
N MET A 113 -11.75 8.25 6.30
CA MET A 113 -12.21 7.43 5.17
C MET A 113 -13.51 8.01 4.63
N ALA A 114 -13.57 8.23 3.32
CA ALA A 114 -14.77 8.65 2.62
C ALA A 114 -15.21 7.55 1.66
N LEU A 115 -16.49 7.16 1.70
CA LEU A 115 -17.03 6.13 0.82
C LEU A 115 -17.00 6.60 -0.64
N GLU A 116 -16.58 5.72 -1.55
CA GLU A 116 -16.55 5.96 -2.99
C GLU A 116 -17.42 4.92 -3.73
N GLY A 117 -16.81 4.07 -4.56
CA GLY A 117 -17.48 2.98 -5.27
C GLY A 117 -17.83 1.77 -4.38
N GLY A 118 -18.56 0.83 -4.97
CA GLY A 118 -19.13 -0.33 -4.30
C GLY A 118 -20.62 -0.42 -4.64
N HIS A 119 -21.07 -1.59 -5.09
CA HIS A 119 -22.43 -1.78 -5.59
C HIS A 119 -23.15 -2.95 -4.94
N ASP A 120 -22.43 -4.00 -4.54
CA ASP A 120 -23.03 -5.09 -3.78
C ASP A 120 -23.25 -4.65 -2.32
N LEU A 121 -24.52 -4.60 -1.90
CA LEU A 121 -24.89 -4.08 -0.59
C LEU A 121 -24.24 -4.85 0.55
N LYS A 122 -24.14 -6.18 0.43
CA LYS A 122 -23.54 -7.01 1.47
C LYS A 122 -22.04 -6.72 1.56
N ALA A 123 -21.34 -6.67 0.43
CA ALA A 123 -19.93 -6.36 0.35
C ALA A 123 -19.59 -4.99 0.94
N ILE A 124 -20.38 -3.95 0.61
CA ILE A 124 -20.20 -2.59 1.15
C ILE A 124 -20.44 -2.58 2.65
N CYS A 125 -21.53 -3.20 3.14
CA CYS A 125 -21.83 -3.26 4.56
C CYS A 125 -20.72 -3.97 5.35
N ASP A 126 -20.34 -5.18 4.93
CA ASP A 126 -19.31 -5.97 5.59
C ASP A 126 -17.95 -5.22 5.61
N ALA A 127 -17.58 -4.58 4.50
CA ALA A 127 -16.31 -3.83 4.42
C ALA A 127 -16.35 -2.53 5.24
N SER A 128 -17.48 -1.82 5.23
CA SER A 128 -17.68 -0.63 6.07
C SER A 128 -17.60 -0.98 7.55
N GLU A 129 -18.25 -2.07 7.97
CA GLU A 129 -18.17 -2.59 9.34
C GLU A 129 -16.73 -2.91 9.73
N ALA A 130 -15.98 -3.62 8.87
CA ALA A 130 -14.59 -3.98 9.12
C ALA A 130 -13.68 -2.74 9.26
N CYS A 131 -13.85 -1.73 8.40
CA CYS A 131 -13.10 -0.47 8.48
C CYS A 131 -13.43 0.34 9.73
N VAL A 132 -14.71 0.52 10.06
CA VAL A 132 -15.15 1.27 11.24
C VAL A 132 -14.70 0.55 12.53
N SER A 133 -14.81 -0.77 12.59
CA SER A 133 -14.31 -1.56 13.71
C SER A 133 -12.80 -1.37 13.92
N ALA A 134 -12.02 -1.34 12.83
CA ALA A 134 -10.60 -1.04 12.89
C ALA A 134 -10.32 0.37 13.44
N LEU A 135 -11.04 1.39 12.94
CA LEU A 135 -10.90 2.79 13.38
C LEU A 135 -11.24 2.97 14.88
N LEU A 136 -12.21 2.21 15.39
CA LEU A 136 -12.58 2.19 16.81
C LEU A 136 -11.58 1.43 17.69
N GLY A 137 -10.53 0.83 17.10
CA GLY A 137 -9.54 0.03 17.83
C GLY A 137 -10.11 -1.30 18.35
N MET A 138 -11.23 -1.75 17.80
CA MET A 138 -11.81 -3.05 18.15
C MET A 138 -10.89 -4.17 17.68
N GLU A 139 -10.97 -5.32 18.37
CA GLU A 139 -10.30 -6.52 17.91
C GLU A 139 -10.95 -7.00 16.61
N VAL A 140 -10.34 -6.65 15.48
CA VAL A 140 -10.76 -7.13 14.16
C VAL A 140 -10.26 -8.56 14.01
N GLU A 141 -11.15 -9.45 13.58
CA GLU A 141 -10.79 -10.84 13.31
C GLU A 141 -9.57 -10.89 12.38
N PRO A 142 -8.48 -11.58 12.78
CA PRO A 142 -7.26 -11.60 11.99
C PRO A 142 -7.51 -12.30 10.66
N LEU A 143 -6.79 -11.85 9.62
CA LEU A 143 -6.71 -12.61 8.38
C LEU A 143 -6.15 -14.01 8.67
N SER A 144 -6.68 -15.01 7.97
CA SER A 144 -6.23 -16.39 8.17
C SER A 144 -4.73 -16.52 7.86
N GLN A 145 -4.07 -17.44 8.55
CA GLN A 145 -2.67 -17.76 8.32
C GLN A 145 -2.40 -18.11 6.84
N SER A 146 -3.35 -18.78 6.19
CA SER A 146 -3.25 -19.12 4.76
C SER A 146 -3.23 -17.88 3.86
N VAL A 147 -4.05 -16.86 4.14
CA VAL A 147 -4.06 -15.59 3.39
C VAL A 147 -2.76 -14.83 3.62
N LEU A 148 -2.28 -14.77 4.86
CA LEU A 148 -1.06 -14.04 5.20
C LEU A 148 0.23 -14.70 4.67
N ASP A 149 0.22 -16.03 4.47
CA ASP A 149 1.34 -16.77 3.88
C ASP A 149 1.20 -17.01 2.37
N GLN A 150 0.08 -16.60 1.76
CA GLN A 150 -0.10 -16.67 0.33
C GLN A 150 0.86 -15.71 -0.39
N LYS A 151 1.59 -16.22 -1.38
CA LYS A 151 2.42 -15.38 -2.25
C LYS A 151 1.55 -14.63 -3.26
N PRO A 152 1.92 -13.39 -3.63
CA PRO A 152 1.37 -12.71 -4.80
C PRO A 152 1.39 -13.61 -6.05
N CYS A 153 0.38 -13.50 -6.91
CA CYS A 153 0.42 -14.16 -8.21
C CYS A 153 1.47 -13.51 -9.13
N GLU A 154 1.82 -14.15 -10.25
CA GLU A 154 2.85 -13.64 -11.16
C GLU A 154 2.52 -12.24 -11.70
N ASN A 155 1.28 -12.02 -12.15
CA ASN A 155 0.83 -10.73 -12.69
C ASN A 155 0.88 -9.60 -11.64
N ALA A 156 0.58 -9.96 -10.40
CA ALA A 156 0.70 -9.09 -9.24
C ALA A 156 2.17 -8.67 -8.98
N VAL A 157 3.09 -9.64 -9.04
CA VAL A 157 4.54 -9.39 -8.91
C VAL A 157 5.04 -8.48 -10.03
N LEU A 158 4.67 -8.77 -11.28
CA LEU A 158 5.06 -7.97 -12.45
C LEU A 158 4.55 -6.53 -12.34
N SER A 159 3.30 -6.34 -11.93
CA SER A 159 2.72 -5.01 -11.71
C SER A 159 3.49 -4.24 -10.64
N LEU A 160 3.80 -4.88 -9.49
CA LEU A 160 4.60 -4.25 -8.43
C LEU A 160 6.05 -3.96 -8.86
N GLN A 161 6.68 -4.85 -9.62
CA GLN A 161 8.03 -4.64 -10.15
C GLN A 161 8.07 -3.42 -11.08
N LYS A 162 7.07 -3.25 -11.94
CA LYS A 162 6.93 -2.07 -12.81
C LYS A 162 6.84 -0.79 -11.98
N VAL A 163 5.99 -0.78 -10.94
CA VAL A 163 5.87 0.38 -10.03
C VAL A 163 7.20 0.67 -9.34
N ILE A 164 7.89 -0.36 -8.82
CA ILE A 164 9.18 -0.20 -8.14
C ILE A 164 10.26 0.32 -9.11
N GLN A 165 10.27 -0.16 -10.35
CA GLN A 165 11.20 0.29 -11.37
C GLN A 165 11.04 1.78 -11.65
N ILE A 166 9.81 2.24 -11.83
CA ILE A 166 9.50 3.65 -12.13
C ILE A 166 9.71 4.53 -10.90
N HIS A 167 9.10 4.17 -9.78
CA HIS A 167 9.11 5.02 -8.58
C HIS A 167 10.38 4.89 -7.75
N GLY A 168 11.22 3.88 -8.02
CA GLY A 168 12.51 3.72 -7.35
C GLY A 168 13.46 4.89 -7.57
N GLU A 169 13.27 5.67 -8.64
CA GLU A 169 14.01 6.91 -8.89
C GLU A 169 13.73 7.98 -7.83
N TYR A 170 12.50 8.04 -7.33
CA TYR A 170 12.03 9.05 -6.37
C TYR A 170 12.08 8.54 -4.92
N TRP A 171 11.85 7.23 -4.69
CA TRP A 171 11.67 6.65 -3.36
C TRP A 171 12.63 5.49 -3.08
N GLN A 172 13.65 5.74 -2.24
CA GLN A 172 14.59 4.69 -1.82
C GLN A 172 13.90 3.52 -1.08
N SER A 173 12.81 3.79 -0.35
CA SER A 173 12.03 2.73 0.32
C SER A 173 11.44 1.71 -0.63
N LEU A 174 11.14 2.10 -1.88
CA LEU A 174 10.64 1.17 -2.89
C LEU A 174 11.76 0.31 -3.49
N LYS A 175 12.94 0.90 -3.75
CA LYS A 175 14.13 0.15 -4.17
C LYS A 175 14.46 -0.95 -3.16
N ASP A 176 14.45 -0.61 -1.87
CA ASP A 176 14.67 -1.55 -0.78
C ASP A 176 13.64 -2.71 -0.76
N SER A 177 12.41 -2.41 -1.18
CA SER A 177 11.31 -3.38 -1.21
C SER A 177 11.38 -4.35 -2.39
N ALA A 178 12.18 -4.07 -3.43
CA ALA A 178 12.31 -4.87 -4.65
C ALA A 178 12.59 -6.35 -4.36
N SER A 179 13.45 -6.63 -3.37
CA SER A 179 13.84 -7.98 -3.00
C SER A 179 12.76 -8.79 -2.26
N THR A 180 11.60 -8.19 -1.97
CA THR A 180 10.49 -8.81 -1.21
C THR A 180 9.17 -8.80 -1.98
N VAL A 181 9.20 -8.43 -3.26
CA VAL A 181 8.00 -8.21 -4.07
C VAL A 181 7.21 -9.50 -4.30
N ASP A 182 7.88 -10.64 -4.34
CA ASP A 182 7.35 -12.00 -4.55
C ASP A 182 7.07 -12.77 -3.24
N MET A 183 7.36 -12.16 -2.09
CA MET A 183 7.19 -12.76 -0.77
C MET A 183 5.75 -12.62 -0.27
N SER A 184 5.30 -13.60 0.51
CA SER A 184 4.06 -13.46 1.30
C SER A 184 4.18 -12.33 2.33
N TYR A 185 3.05 -11.87 2.87
CA TYR A 185 3.04 -10.83 3.90
C TYR A 185 3.91 -11.24 5.11
N LEU A 186 3.77 -12.47 5.61
CA LEU A 186 4.55 -12.96 6.74
C LEU A 186 6.03 -13.10 6.44
N GLN A 187 6.38 -13.56 5.24
CA GLN A 187 7.78 -13.65 4.81
C GLN A 187 8.42 -12.25 4.77
N ALA A 188 7.73 -11.28 4.17
CA ALA A 188 8.19 -9.90 4.10
C ALA A 188 8.31 -9.27 5.50
N GLN A 189 7.33 -9.49 6.39
CA GLN A 189 7.36 -8.98 7.76
C GLN A 189 8.51 -9.58 8.56
N ARG A 190 8.74 -10.91 8.50
CA ARG A 190 9.87 -11.57 9.17
C ARG A 190 11.21 -11.02 8.67
N ARG A 191 11.35 -10.78 7.37
CA ARG A 191 12.57 -10.21 6.79
C ARG A 191 12.79 -8.77 7.23
N ARG A 192 11.73 -7.96 7.29
CA ARG A 192 11.79 -6.58 7.82
C ARG A 192 12.25 -6.58 9.28
N LEU A 193 11.64 -7.38 10.13
CA LEU A 193 12.01 -7.49 11.55
C LEU A 193 13.47 -7.88 11.74
N ARG A 194 13.99 -8.82 10.95
CA ARG A 194 15.41 -9.19 10.96
C ARG A 194 16.31 -8.03 10.53
N ARG A 195 15.93 -7.30 9.48
CA ARG A 195 16.69 -6.13 9.02
C ARG A 195 16.72 -5.02 10.06
N ASP A 196 15.59 -4.77 10.71
CA ASP A 196 15.48 -3.73 11.75
C ASP A 196 16.32 -4.11 12.98
N SER A 197 16.28 -5.38 13.42
CA SER A 197 17.15 -5.86 14.51
C SER A 197 18.65 -5.78 14.17
N ASP A 198 19.02 -6.11 12.94
CA ASP A 198 20.41 -6.01 12.49
C ASP A 198 20.86 -4.54 12.42
N SER A 199 19.98 -3.63 11.99
CA SER A 199 20.24 -2.19 11.95
C SER A 199 20.42 -1.59 13.35
N GLU A 200 19.59 -1.98 14.31
CA GLU A 200 19.73 -1.57 15.71
C GLU A 200 21.06 -2.06 16.30
N ALA A 201 21.43 -3.32 16.04
CA ALA A 201 22.70 -3.88 16.48
C ALA A 201 23.91 -3.13 15.88
N VAL A 202 23.88 -2.83 14.57
CA VAL A 202 24.94 -2.06 13.89
C VAL A 202 25.04 -0.64 14.45
N SER A 203 23.91 0.03 14.67
CA SER A 203 23.87 1.38 15.27
C SER A 203 24.43 1.39 16.70
N ALA A 204 24.13 0.37 17.49
CA ALA A 204 24.68 0.22 18.84
C ALA A 204 26.21 0.03 18.81
N ILE A 205 26.73 -0.81 17.92
CA ILE A 205 28.17 -1.04 17.76
C ILE A 205 28.90 0.23 17.29
N ALA A 206 28.32 0.96 16.34
CA ALA A 206 28.88 2.23 15.86
C ALA A 206 28.93 3.29 16.97
N SER A 207 27.88 3.37 17.80
CA SER A 207 27.82 4.30 18.94
C SER A 207 28.89 3.98 20.00
N LEU A 208 29.15 2.70 20.26
CA LEU A 208 30.20 2.24 21.17
C LEU A 208 31.61 2.56 20.63
N SER A 209 31.81 2.47 19.31
CA SER A 209 33.10 2.73 18.66
C SER A 209 33.42 4.23 18.53
N MET A 210 32.39 5.08 18.43
CA MET A 210 32.55 6.54 18.43
C MET A 210 32.75 7.10 19.85
N GLY A 211 32.19 6.44 20.87
CA GLY A 211 32.41 6.78 22.27
C GLY A 211 33.84 6.53 22.77
N SER A 212 34.55 5.55 22.20
CA SER A 212 35.96 5.32 22.54
C SER A 212 36.91 6.34 21.90
N LEU A 213 36.60 6.84 20.70
CA LEU A 213 37.40 7.88 20.03
C LEU A 213 37.26 9.28 20.65
N ALA A 214 36.18 9.55 21.37
CA ALA A 214 35.97 10.80 22.10
C ALA A 214 36.60 10.81 23.52
N SER A 215 37.07 9.64 24.00
CA SER A 215 37.72 9.48 25.30
C SER A 215 39.24 9.70 25.27
N ASP A 216 39.84 9.88 24.08
CA ASP A 216 41.29 10.03 23.87
C ASP A 216 41.71 11.46 23.48
N ARG A 217 41.02 12.49 23.99
CA ARG A 217 41.46 13.90 23.88
C ARG A 217 41.49 14.62 25.22
#